data_AF-A0A9J6BYM7-F1
#
_entry.id   AF-A0A9J6BYM7-F1
#
_cell.length_a   1.000
_cell.length_b   1.000
_cell.length_c   1.000
_cell.angle_alpha   90.00
_cell.angle_beta   90.00
_cell.angle_gamma   90.00
#
_symmetry.space_group_name_H-M   'P 1'
#
loop_
_entity.id
_entity.type
_entity.pdbx_description
1 polymer ?
#
loop_
_entity_poly.entity_id
_entity_poly.type
_entity_poly.pdbx_seq_one_letter_code
_entity_poly.pdbx_strand_id
1 'polypeptide(L)'
;MQGVRSLRLLARNTLNIVARRNYGHGRRHKFPTMNDMPVPEGDYWALYAERQRKYNTRLALGVTMSGLGLYVLSTDKIVHFHWSPPDTYE
;
A
#
# COMPACT_ATOMS: atom_id res chain seq x y z
N MET A 1 58.13 18.33 -35.06
CA MET A 1 56.96 17.65 -34.46
C MET A 1 56.30 18.50 -33.36
N GLN A 2 55.80 19.71 -33.66
CA GLN A 2 55.19 20.60 -32.65
C GLN A 2 53.66 20.74 -32.75
N GLY A 3 53.07 20.54 -33.94
CA GLY A 3 51.63 20.72 -34.17
C GLY A 3 50.71 19.66 -33.54
N VAL A 4 51.23 18.49 -33.18
CA VAL A 4 50.42 17.39 -32.61
C VAL A 4 50.11 17.64 -31.13
N ARG A 5 50.94 18.43 -30.43
CA ARG A 5 50.74 18.76 -29.01
C ARG A 5 49.65 19.81 -28.80
N SER A 6 49.55 20.81 -29.68
CA SER A 6 48.53 21.87 -29.60
C SER A 6 47.13 21.35 -29.86
N LEU A 7 46.96 20.45 -30.84
CA LEU A 7 45.67 19.78 -31.11
C LEU A 7 45.17 18.96 -29.92
N ARG A 8 46.09 18.28 -29.22
CA ARG A 8 45.75 17.45 -28.05
C ARG A 8 45.30 18.28 -26.83
N LEU A 9 45.84 19.48 -26.68
CA LEU A 9 45.44 20.45 -25.64
C LEU A 9 44.06 21.07 -25.93
N LEU A 10 43.79 21.41 -27.19
CA LEU A 10 42.48 21.93 -27.61
C LEU A 10 41.37 20.87 -27.49
N ALA A 11 41.67 19.61 -27.86
CA ALA A 11 40.75 18.49 -27.66
C ALA A 11 40.46 18.22 -26.18
N ARG A 12 41.45 18.33 -25.29
CA ARG A 12 41.25 18.17 -23.83
C ARG A 12 40.38 19.28 -23.22
N ASN A 13 40.57 20.53 -23.64
CA ASN A 13 39.75 21.63 -23.12
C ASN A 13 38.29 21.56 -23.58
N THR A 14 38.05 21.16 -24.83
CA THR A 14 36.68 21.02 -25.37
C THR A 14 35.92 19.86 -24.73
N LEU A 15 36.56 18.71 -24.51
CA LEU A 15 35.93 17.56 -23.84
C LEU A 15 35.55 17.84 -22.37
N ASN A 16 36.38 18.60 -21.64
CA ASN A 16 36.09 18.98 -20.25
C ASN A 16 34.94 20.00 -20.13
N ILE A 17 34.73 20.86 -21.14
CA ILE A 17 33.61 21.82 -21.18
C ILE A 17 32.28 21.09 -21.45
N VAL A 18 32.30 20.04 -22.27
CA VAL A 18 31.10 19.23 -22.57
C VAL A 18 30.70 18.35 -21.38
N ALA A 19 31.67 17.79 -20.65
CA ALA A 19 31.40 16.89 -19.51
C ALA A 19 30.79 17.60 -18.28
N ARG A 20 30.90 18.93 -18.17
CA ARG A 20 30.40 19.70 -17.00
C ARG A 20 28.97 20.24 -17.12
N ARG A 21 28.26 20.00 -18.23
CA ARG A 21 26.93 20.61 -18.49
C ARG A 21 25.69 19.80 -18.06
N ASN A 22 25.85 18.71 -17.30
CA ASN A 22 24.70 17.92 -16.82
C ASN A 22 24.46 17.95 -15.31
N TYR A 23 25.24 18.74 -14.55
CA TYR A 23 24.94 18.98 -13.13
C TYR A 23 24.07 20.23 -13.00
N GLY A 24 22.75 20.07 -13.12
CA GLY A 24 21.79 21.07 -12.61
C GLY A 24 21.11 21.97 -13.65
N HIS A 25 20.67 21.43 -14.79
CA HIS A 25 19.72 22.15 -15.64
C HIS A 25 18.56 21.26 -16.07
N GLY A 26 17.34 21.59 -15.61
CA GLY A 26 16.12 21.25 -16.34
C GLY A 26 15.17 20.22 -15.73
N ARG A 27 15.38 19.69 -14.52
CA ARG A 27 14.31 18.91 -13.87
C ARG A 27 13.45 19.87 -13.04
N ARG A 28 12.34 20.36 -13.61
CA ARG A 28 11.19 20.82 -12.81
C ARG A 28 10.97 19.76 -11.73
N HIS A 29 11.04 20.11 -10.45
CA HIS A 29 10.59 19.22 -9.38
C HIS A 29 9.12 18.88 -9.69
N LYS A 30 8.89 17.69 -10.24
CA LYS A 30 7.54 17.15 -10.42
C LYS A 30 7.06 16.86 -9.01
N PHE A 31 5.99 17.53 -8.58
CA PHE A 31 5.34 17.16 -7.33
C PHE A 31 4.91 15.69 -7.44
N PRO A 32 5.33 14.81 -6.52
CA PRO A 32 4.89 13.44 -6.53
C PRO A 32 3.37 13.44 -6.41
N THR A 33 2.71 12.78 -7.35
CA THR A 33 1.29 12.52 -7.28
C THR A 33 1.06 11.22 -6.49
N MET A 34 -0.16 10.99 -6.01
CA MET A 34 -0.52 9.75 -5.31
C MET A 34 -0.12 8.49 -6.10
N ASN A 35 -0.14 8.57 -7.43
CA ASN A 35 0.21 7.48 -8.34
C ASN A 35 1.72 7.22 -8.46
N ASP A 36 2.56 8.17 -8.03
CA ASP A 36 4.01 8.03 -8.02
C ASP A 36 4.50 7.34 -6.71
N MET A 37 3.59 6.98 -5.80
CA MET A 37 3.92 6.23 -4.59
C MET A 37 4.28 4.78 -4.93
N PRO A 38 5.26 4.18 -4.22
CA PRO A 38 5.63 2.80 -4.45
C PRO A 38 4.45 1.89 -4.15
N VAL A 39 4.00 1.15 -5.17
CA VAL A 39 3.06 0.05 -5.02
C VAL A 39 3.90 -1.17 -4.61
N PRO A 40 3.42 -2.03 -3.70
CA PRO A 40 4.14 -3.24 -3.35
C PRO A 40 4.48 -4.06 -4.59
N GLU A 41 5.78 -4.29 -4.79
CA GLU A 41 6.34 -5.03 -5.92
C GLU A 41 6.42 -6.53 -5.60
N GLY A 42 6.38 -7.37 -6.63
CA GLY A 42 6.49 -8.83 -6.51
C GLY A 42 5.20 -9.53 -6.10
N ASP A 43 5.31 -10.63 -5.34
CA ASP A 43 4.22 -11.57 -5.07
C ASP A 43 3.32 -11.16 -3.88
N TYR A 44 3.32 -9.86 -3.56
CA TYR A 44 2.55 -9.29 -2.46
C TYR A 44 1.06 -9.64 -2.55
N TRP A 45 0.48 -9.56 -3.74
CA TRP A 45 -0.95 -9.80 -3.94
C TRP A 45 -1.34 -11.26 -3.66
N ALA A 46 -0.50 -12.22 -4.03
CA ALA A 46 -0.74 -13.64 -3.72
C ALA A 46 -0.67 -13.89 -2.20
N LEU A 47 0.38 -13.38 -1.55
CA LEU A 47 0.52 -13.48 -0.09
C LEU A 47 -0.60 -12.77 0.66
N TYR A 48 -1.03 -11.60 0.16
CA TYR A 48 -2.17 -10.87 0.70
C TYR A 48 -3.45 -11.68 0.58
N ALA A 49 -3.74 -12.25 -0.60
CA ALA A 49 -4.92 -13.06 -0.83
C ALA A 49 -4.98 -14.29 0.10
N GLU A 50 -3.85 -14.98 0.30
CA GLU A 50 -3.78 -16.10 1.25
C GLU A 50 -4.05 -15.69 2.69
N ARG A 51 -3.47 -14.57 3.14
CA ARG A 51 -3.68 -14.02 4.49
C ARG A 51 -5.13 -13.57 4.66
N GLN A 52 -5.69 -12.89 3.67
CA GLN A 52 -7.06 -12.40 3.68
C GLN A 52 -8.04 -13.58 3.73
N ARG A 53 -7.79 -14.67 2.99
CA ARG A 53 -8.62 -15.87 3.05
C ARG A 53 -8.61 -16.47 4.46
N LYS A 54 -7.45 -16.60 5.11
CA LYS A 54 -7.34 -17.11 6.49
C LYS A 54 -8.04 -16.20 7.50
N TYR A 55 -7.96 -14.89 7.31
CA TYR A 55 -8.66 -13.93 8.17
C TYR A 55 -10.17 -14.04 8.00
N ASN A 56 -10.66 -14.02 6.77
CA ASN A 56 -12.08 -14.09 6.45
C ASN A 56 -12.71 -15.41 6.93
N THR A 57 -12.01 -16.54 6.83
CA THR A 57 -12.53 -17.82 7.34
C THR A 57 -12.68 -17.81 8.85
N ARG A 58 -11.71 -17.27 9.59
CA ARG A 58 -11.79 -17.11 11.04
C ARG A 58 -12.90 -16.15 11.44
N LEU A 59 -13.03 -15.03 10.74
CA LEU A 59 -14.10 -14.07 10.97
C LEU A 59 -15.47 -14.71 10.75
N ALA A 60 -15.66 -15.40 9.63
CA ALA A 60 -16.92 -16.09 9.33
C ALA A 60 -17.28 -17.14 10.39
N LEU A 61 -16.30 -17.92 10.85
CA LEU A 61 -16.50 -18.90 11.92
C LEU A 61 -16.91 -18.21 13.23
N GLY A 62 -16.20 -17.16 13.63
CA GLY A 62 -16.51 -16.42 14.86
C GLY A 62 -17.89 -15.76 14.85
N VAL A 63 -18.29 -15.17 13.72
CA VAL A 63 -19.62 -14.57 13.55
C VAL A 63 -20.70 -15.65 13.58
N THR A 64 -20.49 -16.76 12.88
CA THR A 64 -21.46 -17.86 12.83
C THR A 64 -21.64 -18.51 14.20
N MET A 65 -20.54 -18.80 14.90
CA MET A 65 -20.58 -19.42 16.24
C MET A 65 -21.24 -18.49 17.26
N SER A 66 -20.91 -17.19 17.24
CA SER A 66 -21.53 -16.21 18.12
C SER A 66 -23.03 -16.07 17.83
N GLY A 67 -23.42 -15.98 16.55
CA GLY A 67 -24.81 -15.89 16.12
C GLY A 67 -25.64 -17.11 16.54
N LEU A 68 -25.09 -18.32 16.33
CA LEU A 68 -25.74 -19.56 16.77
C LEU A 68 -25.85 -19.63 18.30
N GLY A 69 -24.81 -19.24 19.03
CA GLY A 69 -24.84 -19.20 20.50
C GLY A 69 -25.93 -18.28 21.03
N LEU A 70 -26.04 -17.06 20.48
CA LEU A 70 -27.10 -16.11 20.86
C LEU A 70 -28.50 -16.63 20.49
N TYR A 71 -28.63 -17.32 19.36
CA TYR A 71 -29.89 -17.92 18.95
C TYR A 71 -30.36 -18.99 19.96
N VAL A 72 -29.49 -19.93 20.33
CA VAL A 72 -29.81 -20.97 21.33
C VAL A 72 -30.14 -20.36 22.69
N LEU A 73 -29.35 -19.37 23.14
CA LEU A 73 -29.64 -18.68 24.41
C LEU A 73 -30.98 -17.94 24.40
N SER A 74 -31.38 -17.42 23.24
CA SER A 74 -32.69 -16.77 23.06
C SER A 74 -33.84 -17.77 23.08
N THR A 75 -33.67 -18.99 22.55
CA THR A 75 -34.73 -20.02 22.59
C THR A 75 -34.92 -20.57 24.00
N ASP A 76 -33.83 -20.71 24.75
CA ASP A 76 -33.84 -21.23 26.11
C ASP A 76 -34.32 -20.19 27.16
N LYS A 77 -34.65 -18.97 26.71
CA LYS A 77 -35.09 -17.83 27.55
C LYS A 77 -34.09 -17.45 28.66
N ILE A 78 -32.82 -17.78 28.48
CA ILE A 78 -31.75 -17.38 29.42
C ILE A 78 -31.41 -15.90 29.19
N VAL A 79 -31.44 -15.46 27.94
CA VAL A 79 -31.17 -14.08 27.55
C VAL A 79 -32.44 -13.48 26.93
N HIS A 80 -32.96 -12.42 27.57
CA HIS A 80 -34.09 -11.68 27.06
C HIS A 80 -33.61 -10.42 26.34
N PHE A 81 -33.78 -10.39 25.03
CA PHE A 81 -33.60 -9.17 24.24
C PHE A 81 -34.90 -8.37 24.30
N HIS A 82 -34.93 -7.34 25.15
CA HIS A 82 -36.08 -6.44 25.32
C HIS A 82 -36.29 -5.57 24.07
N TRP A 83 -36.75 -6.18 22.98
CA TRP A 83 -36.93 -5.50 21.69
C TRP A 83 -38.18 -4.64 21.60
N SER A 84 -39.17 -4.90 22.44
CA SER A 84 -40.36 -4.08 22.59
C SER A 84 -40.54 -3.68 24.06
N PRO A 85 -41.22 -2.55 24.31
CA PRO A 85 -41.70 -2.26 25.65
C PRO A 85 -42.60 -3.42 26.14
N PRO A 86 -42.64 -3.68 27.47
CA PRO A 86 -43.52 -4.70 28.02
C PRO A 86 -44.98 -4.35 27.73
N ASP A 87 -45.77 -5.36 27.35
CA ASP A 87 -47.17 -5.17 26.95
C ASP A 87 -48.07 -4.65 28.09
N THR A 88 -47.61 -4.75 29.34
CA THR A 88 -48.32 -4.26 30.53
C THR A 88 -47.37 -3.66 31.56
N TYR A 89 -47.76 -2.50 32.10
CA TYR A 89 -47.20 -1.91 33.32
C TYR A 89 -48.03 -2.44 34.50
N GLU A 90 -47.63 -3.56 35.08
CA GLU A 90 -48.09 -3.99 36.42
C GLU A 90 -47.02 -3.65 37.47
#